data_AF-A0A2G4G174-F1
#
_entry.id   AF-A0A2G4G174-F1
#
_cell.length_a   1.000
_cell.length_b   1.000
_cell.length_c   1.000
_cell.angle_alpha   90.00
_cell.angle_beta   90.00
_cell.angle_gamma   90.00
#
_symmetry.space_group_name_H-M   'P 1'
#
loop_
_entity.id
_entity.type
_entity.pdbx_description
1 polymer ?
#
loop_
_entity_poly.entity_id
_entity_poly.type
_entity_poly.pdbx_seq_one_letter_code
_entity_poly.pdbx_strand_id
1 'polypeptide(L)'
;SAPQWRALGDGLGEALLGIVPLVELRMCRDNLVFAARALGAPDLVELATTVLAARGSIEIRSVDGNVSSRLPMDPGIHISDARIEAGMVQLIGTAQVSP
;
A
#
# COMPACT_ATOMS: atom_id res chain seq x y z
N SER A 1 -17.61 15.21 -0.55
CA SER A 1 -16.87 14.40 0.44
C SER A 1 -15.58 13.92 -0.20
N ALA A 2 -14.49 13.77 0.57
CA ALA A 2 -13.32 13.06 0.06
C ALA A 2 -13.69 11.58 -0.16
N PRO A 3 -13.12 10.92 -1.18
CA PRO A 3 -13.41 9.51 -1.40
C PRO A 3 -12.91 8.67 -0.22
N GLN A 4 -13.66 7.62 0.14
CA GLN A 4 -13.40 6.78 1.32
C GLN A 4 -12.00 6.15 1.34
N TRP A 5 -11.37 5.97 0.18
CA TRP A 5 -10.01 5.44 0.06
C TRP A 5 -8.94 6.43 0.50
N ARG A 6 -9.23 7.74 0.59
CA ARG A 6 -8.23 8.75 0.93
C ARG A 6 -7.68 8.55 2.34
N ALA A 7 -8.52 8.21 3.30
CA ALA A 7 -8.08 7.90 4.66
C ALA A 7 -7.14 6.69 4.72
N LEU A 8 -7.37 5.67 3.88
CA LEU A 8 -6.44 4.54 3.75
C LEU A 8 -5.11 5.00 3.14
N GLY A 9 -5.14 5.82 2.09
CA GLY A 9 -3.95 6.39 1.46
C GLY A 9 -3.11 7.22 2.44
N ASP A 10 -3.74 8.12 3.20
CA ASP A 10 -3.05 8.95 4.19
C ASP A 10 -2.48 8.10 5.34
N GLY A 11 -3.22 7.11 5.84
CA GLY A 11 -2.70 6.19 6.85
C GLY A 11 -1.50 5.35 6.37
N LEU A 12 -1.47 4.98 5.10
CA LEU A 12 -0.30 4.34 4.48
C LEU A 12 0.86 5.31 4.30
N GLY A 13 0.60 6.56 3.88
CA GLY A 13 1.61 7.61 3.79
C GLY A 13 2.25 7.90 5.13
N GLU A 14 1.47 7.98 6.20
CA GLU A 14 1.98 8.12 7.57
C GLU A 14 2.84 6.92 7.98
N ALA A 15 2.35 5.69 7.77
CA ALA A 15 3.06 4.49 8.20
C ALA A 15 4.37 4.23 7.42
N LEU A 16 4.42 4.59 6.13
CA LEU A 16 5.53 4.26 5.25
C LEU A 16 6.51 5.43 5.06
N LEU A 17 6.02 6.67 4.96
CA LEU A 17 6.85 7.86 4.76
C LEU A 17 7.01 8.70 6.04
N GLY A 18 6.12 8.55 7.03
CA GLY A 18 6.03 9.47 8.17
C GLY A 18 5.52 10.87 7.78
N ILE A 19 4.96 11.03 6.57
CA ILE A 19 4.55 12.32 6.01
C ILE A 19 3.11 12.19 5.51
N VAL A 20 2.28 13.16 5.90
CA VAL A 20 0.88 13.29 5.46
C VAL A 20 0.57 14.74 5.07
N PRO A 21 -0.40 14.98 4.17
CA PRO A 21 -1.19 13.97 3.45
C PRO A 21 -0.38 13.29 2.33
N LEU A 22 -0.82 12.11 1.93
CA LEU A 22 -0.31 11.47 0.72
C LEU A 22 -0.72 12.34 -0.47
N VAL A 23 0.25 12.70 -1.31
CA VAL A 23 0.01 13.56 -2.49
C VAL A 23 -0.27 12.70 -3.72
N GLU A 24 0.48 11.62 -3.89
CA GLU A 24 0.37 10.73 -5.04
C GLU A 24 0.62 9.27 -4.64
N LEU A 25 -0.12 8.37 -5.28
CA LEU A 25 0.16 6.93 -5.33
C LEU A 25 0.13 6.52 -6.79
N ARG A 26 1.25 6.01 -7.30
CA ARG A 26 1.39 5.62 -8.71
C ARG A 26 2.07 4.28 -8.85
N MET A 27 1.79 3.60 -9.95
CA MET A 27 2.54 2.41 -10.36
C MET A 27 3.74 2.82 -11.21
N CYS A 28 4.90 2.24 -10.92
CA CYS A 28 6.13 2.40 -11.68
C CYS A 28 6.75 1.03 -11.90
N ARG A 29 6.52 0.44 -13.08
CA ARG A 29 6.80 -0.98 -13.36
C ARG A 29 6.07 -1.86 -12.35
N ASP A 30 6.80 -2.71 -11.63
CA ASP A 30 6.26 -3.66 -10.65
C ASP A 30 6.30 -3.11 -9.21
N ASN A 31 6.34 -1.78 -9.05
CA ASN A 31 6.35 -1.11 -7.76
C ASN A 31 5.19 -0.12 -7.63
N LEU A 32 4.72 0.05 -6.40
CA LEU A 32 3.88 1.18 -5.98
C LEU A 32 4.79 2.25 -5.40
N VAL A 33 4.68 3.47 -5.92
CA VAL A 33 5.43 4.62 -5.41
C VAL A 33 4.47 5.53 -4.65
N PHE A 34 4.74 5.67 -3.36
CA PHE A 34 4.07 6.62 -2.48
C PHE A 34 4.84 7.93 -2.52
N ALA A 35 4.15 9.05 -2.73
CA ALA A 35 4.78 10.36 -2.69
C ALA A 35 3.98 11.32 -1.81
N ALA A 36 4.68 11.97 -0.89
CA ALA A 36 4.11 12.98 0.02
C ALA A 36 5.02 14.20 0.09
N ARG A 37 4.52 15.30 0.63
CA ARG A 37 5.27 16.55 0.73
C ARG A 37 5.56 16.90 2.17
N ALA A 38 6.84 16.90 2.54
CA ALA A 38 7.25 17.40 3.84
C ALA A 38 6.99 18.91 3.95
N LEU A 39 6.70 19.38 5.16
CA LEU A 39 6.47 20.80 5.41
C LEU A 39 7.71 21.63 5.05
N GLY A 40 7.54 22.62 4.18
CA GLY A 40 8.64 23.48 3.71
C GLY A 40 9.54 22.87 2.63
N ALA A 41 9.26 21.65 2.15
CA ALA A 41 10.02 21.03 1.08
C ALA A 41 9.43 21.36 -0.31
N PRO A 42 10.26 21.80 -1.28
CA PRO A 42 9.81 22.09 -2.65
C PRO A 42 9.54 20.82 -3.46
N ASP A 43 10.12 19.70 -3.07
CA ASP A 43 10.01 18.41 -3.76
C ASP A 43 9.17 17.41 -2.97
N LEU A 44 8.67 16.39 -3.67
CA LEU A 44 8.01 15.24 -3.05
C LEU A 44 9.06 14.28 -2.49
N VAL A 45 8.77 13.74 -1.31
CA VAL A 45 9.47 12.58 -0.77
C VAL A 45 8.78 11.35 -1.32
N GLU A 46 9.54 10.51 -1.99
CA GLU A 46 9.03 9.31 -2.66
C GLU A 46 9.58 8.04 -2.02
N LEU A 47 8.73 7.02 -1.94
CA LEU A 47 9.12 5.68 -1.49
C LEU A 47 8.58 4.64 -2.45
N ALA A 48 9.50 3.92 -3.10
CA ALA A 48 9.17 2.75 -3.89
C ALA A 48 8.90 1.56 -2.97
N THR A 49 7.78 0.88 -3.24
CA THR A 49 7.30 -0.27 -2.46
C THR A 49 6.87 -1.39 -3.38
N THR A 50 6.87 -2.60 -2.85
CA THR A 50 6.26 -3.79 -3.42
C THR A 50 5.12 -4.27 -2.52
N VAL A 51 4.35 -5.25 -2.99
CA VAL A 51 3.30 -5.92 -2.21
C VAL A 51 3.67 -7.39 -2.03
N LEU A 52 3.29 -7.95 -0.90
CA LEU A 52 3.46 -9.37 -0.62
C LEU A 52 2.33 -9.90 0.27
N ALA A 53 2.04 -11.19 0.15
CA ALA A 53 1.10 -11.85 1.06
C ALA A 53 1.75 -12.07 2.43
N ALA A 54 1.11 -11.59 3.49
CA ALA A 54 1.62 -11.70 4.85
C ALA A 54 0.48 -11.85 5.86
N ARG A 55 0.50 -12.95 6.62
CA ARG A 55 -0.45 -13.24 7.71
C ARG A 55 -1.92 -13.11 7.24
N GLY A 56 -2.23 -13.67 6.07
CA GLY A 56 -3.56 -13.64 5.47
C GLY A 56 -4.00 -12.29 4.89
N SER A 57 -3.14 -11.27 4.91
CA SER A 57 -3.40 -9.96 4.31
C SER A 57 -2.30 -9.60 3.30
N ILE A 58 -2.37 -8.39 2.76
CA ILE A 58 -1.36 -7.77 1.91
C ILE A 58 -0.49 -6.89 2.80
N GLU A 59 0.82 -7.11 2.75
CA GLU A 59 1.81 -6.18 3.28
C GLU A 59 2.40 -5.36 2.13
N ILE A 60 2.42 -4.05 2.31
CA ILE A 60 3.14 -3.10 1.47
C ILE A 60 4.50 -2.90 2.13
N ARG A 61 5.57 -3.18 1.39
CA ARG A 61 6.94 -3.13 1.91
C ARG A 61 7.79 -2.28 1.00
N SER A 62 8.58 -1.39 1.59
CA SER A 62 9.66 -0.67 0.89
C SER A 62 10.58 -1.64 0.13
N VAL A 63 11.07 -1.22 -1.04
CA VAL A 63 11.97 -2.06 -1.86
C VAL A 63 13.28 -2.38 -1.12
N ASP A 64 13.75 -1.49 -0.25
CA ASP A 64 14.92 -1.73 0.61
C ASP A 64 14.62 -2.61 1.84
N GLY A 65 13.34 -2.90 2.11
CA GLY A 65 12.88 -3.76 3.19
C GLY A 65 12.84 -3.13 4.58
N ASN A 66 13.12 -1.83 4.71
CA ASN A 66 13.30 -1.17 6.01
C ASN A 66 11.98 -0.83 6.71
N VAL A 67 10.95 -0.53 5.92
CA VAL A 67 9.61 -0.17 6.41
C VAL A 67 8.53 -0.97 5.69
N SER A 68 7.50 -1.35 6.43
CA SER A 68 6.32 -2.00 5.88
C SER A 68 5.06 -1.61 6.65
N SER A 69 3.92 -1.78 5.99
CA SER A 69 2.59 -1.62 6.59
C SER A 69 1.64 -2.67 6.01
N ARG A 70 0.80 -3.24 6.87
CA ARG A 70 -0.15 -4.28 6.47
C ARG A 70 -1.54 -3.68 6.29
N LEU A 71 -2.18 -4.01 5.18
CA LEU A 71 -3.54 -3.55 4.92
C LEU A 71 -4.51 -4.18 5.94
N PRO A 72 -5.53 -3.43 6.39
CA PRO A 72 -6.64 -4.03 7.09
C PRO A 72 -7.32 -5.04 6.17
N MET A 73 -7.69 -6.19 6.72
CA MET A 73 -8.30 -7.29 5.98
C MET A 73 -9.44 -7.88 6.80
N ASP A 74 -10.50 -8.26 6.10
CA ASP A 74 -11.58 -9.05 6.69
C ASP A 74 -11.04 -10.42 7.12
N PRO A 75 -11.34 -10.93 8.33
CA PRO A 75 -10.85 -12.23 8.79
C PRO A 75 -11.31 -13.44 7.96
N GLY A 76 -12.40 -13.31 7.19
CA GLY A 76 -12.88 -14.32 6.25
C GLY A 76 -12.11 -14.31 4.92
N ILE A 77 -11.27 -13.32 4.66
CA ILE A 77 -10.39 -13.26 3.48
C ILE A 77 -8.98 -13.68 3.88
N HIS A 78 -8.39 -14.58 3.09
CA HIS A 78 -7.01 -15.02 3.27
C HIS A 78 -6.23 -14.88 1.96
N ILE A 79 -5.29 -13.94 1.91
CA ILE A 79 -4.39 -13.77 0.77
C ILE A 79 -3.17 -14.67 0.95
N SER A 80 -2.93 -15.55 -0.03
CA SER A 80 -1.81 -16.50 -0.07
C SER A 80 -0.69 -16.07 -1.00
N ASP A 81 -0.98 -15.26 -2.03
CA ASP A 81 0.03 -14.63 -2.89
C ASP A 81 -0.40 -13.22 -3.27
N ALA A 82 0.56 -12.31 -3.36
CA ALA A 82 0.34 -10.94 -3.80
C ALA A 82 1.57 -10.42 -4.53
N ARG A 83 1.36 -9.81 -5.70
CA ARG A 83 2.41 -9.18 -6.49
C ARG A 83 1.88 -8.01 -7.30
N ILE A 84 2.78 -7.14 -7.73
CA ILE A 84 2.48 -6.15 -8.77
C ILE A 84 3.09 -6.67 -10.06
N GLU A 85 2.29 -6.78 -11.10
CA GLU A 85 2.75 -7.26 -12.40
C GLU A 85 1.83 -6.69 -13.49
N ALA A 86 2.42 -6.28 -14.61
CA ALA A 86 1.72 -5.71 -15.75
C ALA A 86 0.81 -4.50 -15.40
N GLY A 87 1.24 -3.66 -14.45
CA GLY A 87 0.49 -2.48 -14.03
C GLY A 87 -0.77 -2.81 -13.23
N MET A 88 -0.82 -3.98 -12.59
CA MET A 88 -1.92 -4.39 -11.72
C MET A 88 -1.40 -5.03 -10.44
N VAL A 89 -2.18 -4.88 -9.37
CA VAL A 89 -2.02 -5.70 -8.16
C VAL A 89 -2.74 -7.03 -8.41
N GLN A 90 -1.98 -8.12 -8.43
CA GLN A 90 -2.51 -9.48 -8.53
C GLN A 90 -2.53 -10.11 -7.15
N LEU A 91 -3.67 -10.69 -6.79
CA LEU A 91 -3.90 -11.33 -5.50
C LEU A 91 -4.43 -12.75 -5.73
N ILE A 92 -3.86 -13.71 -5.02
CA ILE A 92 -4.38 -15.07 -4.94
C ILE A 92 -4.74 -15.33 -3.49
N GLY A 93 -5.91 -15.92 -3.27
CA GLY A 93 -6.40 -16.17 -1.93
C GLY A 93 -7.75 -16.84 -1.92
N THR A 94 -8.33 -16.93 -0.74
CA THR A 94 -9.66 -17.48 -0.50
C THR A 94 -10.52 -16.47 0.26
N ALA A 95 -11.83 -16.54 0.03
CA ALA A 95 -12.82 -15.82 0.82
C ALA A 95 -13.83 -16.83 1.35
N GLN A 96 -14.08 -16.80 2.67
CA GLN A 96 -15.16 -17.52 3.30
C GLN A 96 -16.40 -16.64 3.29
N VAL A 97 -17.46 -17.11 2.64
CA VAL A 97 -18.74 -16.39 2.54
C VAL A 97 -19.75 -17.13 3.40
N SER A 98 -20.20 -16.46 4.46
CA SER A 98 -21.32 -16.93 5.28
C SER A 98 -22.64 -16.53 4.62
N PRO A 99 -23.65 -17.42 4.54
CA PRO A 99 -24.99 -17.10 4.07
C PRO A 99 -25.72 -16.05 4.93
#